data_AF-A0A2V6BK87-F1
#
_entry.id   AF-A0A2V6BK87-F1
#
_cell.length_a   1.000
_cell.length_b   1.000
_cell.length_c   1.000
_cell.angle_alpha   90.00
_cell.angle_beta   90.00
_cell.angle_gamma   90.00
#
_symmetry.space_group_name_H-M   'P 1'
#
loop_
_entity.id
_entity.type
_entity.pdbx_description
1 polymer ?
#
loop_
_entity_poly.entity_id
_entity_poly.type
_entity_poly.pdbx_seq_one_letter_code
_entity_poly.pdbx_strand_id
1 'polypeptide(L)'
;PLANAIRELAGKSRPLQAQDFVPTSKEVSAPADNPGNIDVVELQGRVTGIRAEFDTLFGDLQNAANAADVAALRQSLIAIANAGFVHAFPLTAFGSDQAHLDMLLAQNTSLQQRYADTTAEYDKNLARVNDAATKPPQKVGLLRDMAKPFLGDDFVVLPRFSFTNLSEIVAAFGDRDQLLKYIGTQGVPLPIDEWLHGVSLVRQTMHTFGLVRMLSETFGAKFGDCHPIQLPYRSNDTWLGVEFPEGTTIVHDTIAMLQCLPQSFTPAGAQCGFLIEEWTETLPQKEEVTGITFNYDTPNSTAANAVLLAVTPVETGHWSWDNLVGTALDTFERAKLRVVEPDMIDTLTRVAPLLPATIAEFTTGKSTINLDYARNLASVNAATLELSRK
;
A
#
# COMPACT_ATOMS: atom_id res chain seq x y z
N PRO A 1 -2.16 8.92 -25.41
CA PRO A 1 -2.57 9.22 -24.01
C PRO A 1 -3.64 8.25 -23.51
N LEU A 2 -4.79 8.12 -24.19
CA LEU A 2 -5.87 7.20 -23.80
C LEU A 2 -5.41 5.74 -23.68
N ALA A 3 -4.70 5.21 -24.69
CA ALA A 3 -4.19 3.83 -24.65
C ALA A 3 -3.26 3.56 -23.45
N ASN A 4 -2.41 4.53 -23.09
CA ASN A 4 -1.54 4.41 -21.92
C ASN A 4 -2.34 4.43 -20.61
N ALA A 5 -3.36 5.30 -20.51
CA ALA A 5 -4.22 5.36 -19.33
C ALA A 5 -5.06 4.09 -19.17
N ILE A 6 -5.59 3.52 -20.27
CA ILE A 6 -6.28 2.23 -20.26
C ILE A 6 -5.34 1.11 -19.83
N ARG A 7 -4.11 1.07 -20.38
CA ARG A 7 -3.10 0.07 -20.01
C ARG A 7 -2.73 0.18 -18.52
N GLU A 8 -2.51 1.39 -18.02
CA GLU A 8 -2.21 1.60 -16.60
C GLU A 8 -3.38 1.18 -15.70
N LEU A 9 -4.60 1.56 -16.06
CA LEU A 9 -5.81 1.20 -15.31
C LEU A 9 -6.01 -0.31 -15.29
N ALA A 10 -5.99 -0.96 -16.46
CA ALA A 10 -6.19 -2.40 -16.57
C ALA A 10 -5.07 -3.17 -15.86
N GLY A 11 -3.81 -2.76 -16.01
CA GLY A 11 -2.67 -3.42 -15.39
C GLY A 11 -2.62 -3.32 -13.86
N LYS A 12 -3.19 -2.27 -13.28
CA LYS A 12 -3.34 -2.12 -11.82
C LYS A 12 -4.61 -2.77 -11.27
N SER A 13 -5.61 -2.99 -12.12
CA SER A 13 -6.88 -3.59 -11.72
C SER A 13 -6.75 -5.11 -11.58
N ARG A 14 -7.55 -5.70 -10.67
CA ARG A 14 -7.69 -7.17 -10.58
C ARG A 14 -9.05 -7.64 -11.09
N PRO A 15 -9.18 -8.86 -11.61
CA PRO A 15 -10.49 -9.41 -11.93
C PRO A 15 -11.36 -9.57 -10.68
N LEU A 16 -12.65 -9.28 -10.83
CA LEU A 16 -13.66 -9.52 -9.80
C LEU A 16 -13.96 -11.01 -9.62
N GLN A 17 -14.34 -11.37 -8.41
CA GLN A 17 -14.78 -12.70 -8.01
C GLN A 17 -15.96 -12.60 -7.03
N ALA A 18 -16.70 -13.70 -6.83
CA ALA A 18 -17.90 -13.67 -5.99
C ALA A 18 -17.64 -13.24 -4.53
N GLN A 19 -16.45 -13.53 -3.99
CA GLN A 19 -16.06 -13.14 -2.63
C GLN A 19 -16.00 -11.63 -2.43
N ASP A 20 -15.75 -10.85 -3.48
CA ASP A 20 -15.69 -9.39 -3.40
C ASP A 20 -17.06 -8.78 -3.04
N PHE A 21 -18.13 -9.58 -3.10
CA PHE A 21 -19.51 -9.21 -2.79
C PHE A 21 -20.02 -9.82 -1.48
N VAL A 22 -19.13 -10.39 -0.67
CA VAL A 22 -19.49 -11.04 0.60
C VAL A 22 -18.87 -10.25 1.76
N PRO A 23 -19.69 -9.56 2.57
CA PRO A 23 -19.24 -8.98 3.84
C PRO A 23 -18.65 -10.07 4.74
N THR A 24 -17.59 -9.73 5.48
CA THR A 24 -16.91 -10.63 6.43
C THR A 24 -17.83 -11.12 7.55
N SER A 25 -18.85 -10.35 7.94
CA SER A 25 -19.86 -10.74 8.94
C SER A 25 -20.88 -11.75 8.43
N LYS A 26 -20.93 -12.02 7.12
CA LYS A 26 -21.89 -12.96 6.54
C LYS A 26 -21.21 -14.24 6.11
N GLU A 27 -21.67 -15.34 6.69
CA GLU A 27 -21.40 -16.66 6.13
C GLU A 27 -22.26 -16.87 4.88
N VAL A 28 -21.59 -17.17 3.77
CA VAL A 28 -22.25 -17.51 2.51
C VAL A 28 -21.79 -18.90 2.10
N SER A 29 -22.70 -19.70 1.54
CA SER A 29 -22.36 -21.04 1.04
C SER A 29 -21.56 -20.94 -0.27
N ALA A 30 -20.27 -20.67 -0.16
CA ALA A 30 -19.33 -20.83 -1.27
C ALA A 30 -18.72 -22.24 -1.23
N PRO A 31 -18.48 -22.90 -2.38
CA PRO A 31 -17.73 -24.15 -2.39
C PRO A 31 -16.32 -23.93 -1.80
N ALA A 32 -15.92 -24.72 -0.81
CA ALA A 32 -14.63 -24.56 -0.13
C ALA A 32 -13.42 -24.59 -1.09
N ASP A 33 -13.53 -25.35 -2.17
CA ASP A 33 -12.48 -25.44 -3.20
C ASP A 33 -12.60 -24.39 -4.32
N ASN A 34 -13.72 -23.66 -4.42
CA ASN A 34 -13.93 -22.56 -5.38
C ASN A 34 -14.60 -21.37 -4.70
N PRO A 35 -13.93 -20.70 -3.75
CA PRO A 35 -14.57 -19.66 -2.95
C PRO A 35 -14.98 -18.45 -3.81
N GLY A 36 -14.28 -18.18 -4.93
CA GLY A 36 -14.62 -17.11 -5.88
C GLY A 36 -15.78 -17.43 -6.83
N ASN A 37 -16.33 -18.65 -6.78
CA ASN A 37 -17.39 -19.16 -7.66
C ASN A 37 -17.15 -18.89 -9.16
N ILE A 38 -15.89 -19.07 -9.58
CA ILE A 38 -15.43 -18.84 -10.95
C ILE A 38 -15.80 -20.05 -11.82
N ASP A 39 -16.29 -19.77 -13.04
CA ASP A 39 -16.53 -20.78 -14.06
C ASP A 39 -15.21 -21.14 -14.78
N VAL A 40 -14.54 -22.16 -14.26
CA VAL A 40 -13.26 -22.64 -14.80
C VAL A 40 -13.43 -23.31 -16.16
N VAL A 41 -14.58 -23.95 -16.41
CA VAL A 41 -14.85 -24.66 -17.66
C VAL A 41 -15.00 -23.67 -18.81
N GLU A 42 -15.75 -22.59 -18.58
CA GLU A 42 -15.88 -21.49 -19.54
C GLU A 42 -14.53 -20.83 -19.84
N LEU A 43 -13.73 -20.55 -18.81
CA LEU A 43 -12.41 -19.96 -18.97
C LEU A 43 -11.47 -20.87 -19.76
N GLN A 44 -11.45 -22.17 -19.46
CA GLN A 44 -10.64 -23.15 -20.18
C GLN A 44 -11.05 -23.24 -21.65
N GLY A 45 -12.35 -23.22 -21.94
CA GLY A 45 -12.88 -23.17 -23.30
C GLY A 45 -12.40 -21.93 -24.07
N ARG A 46 -12.45 -20.75 -23.46
CA ARG A 46 -11.94 -19.51 -24.06
C ARG A 46 -10.44 -19.53 -24.32
N VAL A 47 -9.64 -20.02 -23.38
CA VAL A 47 -8.18 -20.13 -23.54
C VAL A 47 -7.82 -21.12 -24.64
N THR A 48 -8.55 -22.23 -24.75
CA THR A 48 -8.39 -23.19 -25.86
C THR A 48 -8.83 -22.59 -27.19
N GLY A 49 -9.88 -21.76 -27.19
CA GLY A 49 -10.31 -20.98 -28.37
C GLY A 49 -9.22 -20.03 -28.86
N ILE A 50 -8.59 -19.27 -27.96
CA ILE A 50 -7.45 -18.40 -28.29
C ILE A 50 -6.36 -19.23 -28.95
N ARG A 51 -6.01 -20.39 -28.38
CA ARG A 51 -5.00 -21.25 -28.98
C ARG A 51 -5.35 -21.68 -30.41
N ALA A 52 -6.58 -22.11 -30.65
CA ALA A 52 -7.05 -22.53 -31.97
C ALA A 52 -7.05 -21.40 -33.01
N GLU A 53 -7.37 -20.17 -32.61
CA GLU A 53 -7.26 -18.98 -33.47
C GLU A 53 -5.80 -18.77 -33.91
N PHE A 54 -4.86 -18.86 -32.96
CA PHE A 54 -3.44 -18.76 -33.28
C PHE A 54 -2.92 -19.93 -34.12
N ASP A 55 -3.39 -21.17 -33.89
CA ASP A 55 -3.02 -22.32 -34.73
C ASP A 55 -3.43 -22.07 -36.19
N THR A 56 -4.60 -21.46 -36.40
CA THR A 56 -5.10 -21.08 -37.74
C THR A 56 -4.21 -20.00 -38.36
N LEU A 57 -3.91 -18.92 -37.64
CA LEU A 57 -3.08 -17.81 -38.14
C LEU A 57 -1.66 -18.28 -38.53
N PHE A 58 -1.04 -19.13 -37.72
CA PHE A 58 0.29 -19.67 -38.01
C PHE A 58 0.27 -20.74 -39.11
N GLY A 59 -0.84 -21.48 -39.25
CA GLY A 59 -1.09 -22.36 -40.39
C GLY A 59 -1.19 -21.59 -41.70
N ASP A 60 -1.95 -20.49 -41.73
CA ASP A 60 -2.09 -19.61 -42.90
C ASP A 60 -0.76 -18.96 -43.29
N LEU A 61 0.04 -18.54 -42.30
CA LEU A 61 1.39 -18.04 -42.55
C LEU A 61 2.29 -19.11 -43.19
N GLN A 62 2.25 -20.34 -42.69
CA GLN A 62 3.05 -21.44 -43.26
C GLN A 62 2.58 -21.82 -44.66
N ASN A 63 1.27 -21.80 -44.92
CA ASN A 63 0.72 -22.05 -46.26
C ASN A 63 1.18 -20.98 -47.26
N ALA A 64 1.16 -19.71 -46.86
CA ALA A 64 1.69 -18.61 -47.68
C ALA A 64 3.20 -18.75 -47.94
N ALA A 65 3.97 -19.20 -46.94
CA ALA A 65 5.39 -19.48 -47.09
C ALA A 65 5.65 -20.61 -48.10
N ASN A 66 4.88 -21.71 -48.02
CA ASN A 66 5.00 -22.83 -48.94
C ASN A 66 4.65 -22.46 -50.39
N ALA A 67 3.69 -21.55 -50.57
CA ALA A 67 3.30 -21.03 -51.88
C ALA A 67 4.27 -19.98 -52.44
N ALA A 68 5.25 -19.52 -51.65
CA ALA A 68 6.14 -18.40 -51.98
C ALA A 68 5.41 -17.11 -52.38
N ASP A 69 4.20 -16.89 -51.84
CA ASP A 69 3.39 -15.72 -52.12
C ASP A 69 3.75 -14.58 -51.16
N VAL A 70 4.50 -13.59 -51.68
CA VAL A 70 4.96 -12.43 -50.93
C VAL A 70 3.80 -11.58 -50.38
N ALA A 71 2.70 -11.46 -51.14
CA ALA A 71 1.56 -10.65 -50.71
C ALA A 71 0.80 -11.34 -49.57
N ALA A 72 0.56 -12.65 -49.72
CA ALA A 72 -0.09 -13.46 -48.69
C ALA A 72 0.75 -13.53 -47.41
N LEU A 73 2.08 -13.69 -47.52
CA LEU A 73 2.99 -13.68 -46.37
C LEU A 73 2.87 -12.38 -45.56
N ARG A 74 2.89 -11.22 -46.23
CA ARG A 74 2.72 -9.93 -45.56
C ARG A 74 1.38 -9.81 -44.88
N GLN A 75 0.32 -10.25 -45.54
CA GLN A 75 -1.03 -10.19 -44.97
C GLN A 75 -1.15 -11.07 -43.72
N SER A 76 -0.62 -12.29 -43.75
CA SER A 76 -0.62 -13.20 -42.59
C SER A 76 0.23 -12.65 -41.44
N LEU A 77 1.40 -12.07 -41.73
CA LEU A 77 2.24 -11.41 -40.72
C LEU A 77 1.54 -10.22 -40.07
N ILE A 78 0.84 -9.39 -40.85
CA ILE A 78 0.01 -8.28 -40.32
C ILE A 78 -1.14 -8.83 -39.48
N ALA A 79 -1.81 -9.91 -39.91
CA ALA A 79 -2.88 -10.52 -39.15
C ALA A 79 -2.39 -11.03 -37.78
N ILE A 80 -1.25 -11.71 -37.73
CA ILE A 80 -0.61 -12.16 -36.49
C ILE A 80 -0.18 -10.97 -35.60
N ALA A 81 0.36 -9.91 -36.21
CA ALA A 81 0.72 -8.69 -35.48
C ALA A 81 -0.51 -7.98 -34.87
N ASN A 82 -1.61 -7.91 -35.62
CA ASN A 82 -2.87 -7.35 -35.15
C ASN A 82 -3.52 -8.20 -34.06
N ALA A 83 -3.29 -9.52 -34.06
CA ALA A 83 -3.70 -10.41 -32.98
C ALA A 83 -2.89 -10.21 -31.69
N GLY A 84 -1.78 -9.47 -31.73
CA GLY A 84 -0.98 -9.10 -30.55
C GLY A 84 0.32 -9.88 -30.39
N PHE A 85 0.69 -10.76 -31.34
CA PHE A 85 1.95 -11.50 -31.23
C PHE A 85 3.16 -10.60 -31.49
N VAL A 86 4.09 -10.57 -30.53
CA VAL A 86 5.23 -9.65 -30.56
C VAL A 86 6.20 -9.99 -31.71
N HIS A 87 6.72 -8.95 -32.37
CA HIS A 87 7.66 -9.06 -33.50
C HIS A 87 7.11 -9.85 -34.72
N ALA A 88 5.80 -9.75 -34.98
CA ALA A 88 5.19 -10.36 -36.16
C ALA A 88 4.99 -9.39 -37.35
N PHE A 89 5.19 -8.09 -37.15
CA PHE A 89 5.01 -7.11 -38.24
C PHE A 89 6.04 -7.36 -39.37
N PRO A 90 5.65 -7.30 -40.65
CA PRO A 90 6.56 -7.60 -41.77
C PRO A 90 7.81 -6.72 -41.75
N LEU A 91 8.99 -7.34 -41.91
CA LEU A 91 10.25 -6.60 -42.06
C LEU A 91 10.32 -5.79 -43.36
N THR A 92 9.55 -6.19 -44.38
CA THR A 92 9.47 -5.49 -45.66
C THR A 92 8.03 -5.15 -46.03
N ALA A 93 7.77 -3.87 -46.28
CA ALA A 93 6.44 -3.39 -46.68
C ALA A 93 6.21 -3.43 -48.20
N PHE A 94 7.29 -3.36 -49.00
CA PHE A 94 7.23 -3.28 -50.47
C PHE A 94 8.27 -4.20 -51.11
N GLY A 95 8.16 -4.43 -52.42
CA GLY A 95 9.07 -5.28 -53.19
C GLY A 95 8.59 -6.73 -53.29
N SER A 96 8.94 -7.39 -54.39
CA SER A 96 8.58 -8.78 -54.68
C SER A 96 9.75 -9.55 -55.31
N ASP A 97 10.97 -9.04 -55.16
CA ASP A 97 12.17 -9.74 -55.61
C ASP A 97 12.51 -10.90 -54.67
N GLN A 98 13.44 -11.76 -55.09
CA GLN A 98 13.84 -12.94 -54.33
C GLN A 98 14.43 -12.58 -52.96
N ALA A 99 15.16 -11.46 -52.85
CA ALA A 99 15.76 -11.05 -51.59
C ALA A 99 14.69 -10.66 -50.55
N HIS A 100 13.62 -9.99 -50.98
CA HIS A 100 12.48 -9.67 -50.12
C HIS A 100 11.73 -10.93 -49.68
N LEU A 101 11.55 -11.90 -50.58
CA LEU A 101 10.95 -13.18 -50.26
C LEU A 101 11.79 -13.95 -49.22
N ASP A 102 13.12 -14.04 -49.42
CA ASP A 102 14.03 -14.74 -48.51
C ASP A 102 14.00 -14.15 -47.10
N MET A 103 13.91 -12.82 -46.97
CA MET A 103 13.76 -12.14 -45.67
C MET A 103 12.43 -12.50 -44.96
N LEU A 104 11.32 -12.53 -45.70
CA LEU A 104 10.01 -12.89 -45.13
C LEU A 104 9.93 -14.37 -44.76
N LEU A 105 10.57 -15.26 -45.54
CA LEU A 105 10.67 -16.67 -45.22
C LEU A 105 11.52 -16.90 -43.95
N ALA A 106 12.65 -16.20 -43.81
CA ALA A 106 13.46 -16.24 -42.59
C ALA A 106 12.66 -15.73 -41.36
N GLN A 107 11.88 -14.66 -41.53
CA GLN A 107 10.98 -14.16 -40.49
C GLN A 107 9.91 -15.19 -40.11
N ASN A 108 9.29 -15.86 -41.10
CA ASN A 108 8.34 -16.95 -40.85
C ASN A 108 9.00 -18.07 -40.03
N THR A 109 10.18 -18.57 -40.42
CA THR A 109 10.87 -19.63 -39.67
C THR A 109 11.14 -19.24 -38.22
N SER A 110 11.58 -18.00 -37.98
CA SER A 110 11.79 -17.49 -36.61
C SER A 110 10.48 -17.39 -35.81
N LEU A 111 9.39 -16.96 -36.45
CA LEU A 111 8.06 -16.88 -35.82
C LEU A 111 7.51 -18.27 -35.50
N GLN A 112 7.61 -19.22 -36.42
CA GLN A 112 7.16 -20.61 -36.23
C GLN A 112 7.91 -21.27 -35.07
N GLN A 113 9.22 -21.02 -34.92
CA GLN A 113 9.98 -21.55 -33.79
C GLN A 113 9.48 -20.97 -32.45
N ARG A 114 9.30 -19.65 -32.37
CA ARG A 114 8.77 -19.01 -31.15
C ARG A 114 7.37 -19.48 -30.82
N TYR A 115 6.55 -19.68 -31.84
CA TYR A 115 5.23 -20.25 -31.68
C TYR A 115 5.32 -21.66 -31.13
N ALA A 116 6.12 -22.55 -31.75
CA ALA A 116 6.34 -23.92 -31.28
C ALA A 116 6.76 -23.97 -29.80
N ASP A 117 7.70 -23.13 -29.38
CA ASP A 117 8.15 -23.04 -27.98
C ASP A 117 6.99 -22.62 -27.05
N THR A 118 6.20 -21.63 -27.47
CA THR A 118 4.99 -21.18 -26.74
C THR A 118 3.95 -22.29 -26.63
N THR A 119 3.75 -23.04 -27.72
CA THR A 119 2.78 -24.14 -27.78
C THR A 119 3.17 -25.31 -26.86
N ALA A 120 4.46 -25.61 -26.76
CA ALA A 120 4.96 -26.67 -25.89
C ALA A 120 4.76 -26.33 -24.40
N GLU A 121 5.03 -25.09 -23.99
CA GLU A 121 4.78 -24.66 -22.60
C GLU A 121 3.27 -24.55 -22.32
N TYR A 122 2.46 -24.17 -23.31
CA TYR A 122 1.00 -24.23 -23.21
C TYR A 122 0.51 -25.65 -22.94
N ASP A 123 0.95 -26.65 -23.71
CA ASP A 123 0.50 -28.05 -23.57
C ASP A 123 0.89 -28.64 -22.21
N LYS A 124 2.09 -28.30 -21.71
CA LYS A 124 2.54 -28.66 -20.37
C LYS A 124 1.66 -28.07 -19.28
N ASN A 125 1.26 -26.80 -19.40
CA ASN A 125 0.36 -26.17 -18.43
C ASN A 125 -1.08 -26.68 -18.56
N LEU A 126 -1.54 -27.01 -19.77
CA LEU A 126 -2.83 -27.67 -19.99
C LEU A 126 -2.91 -29.03 -19.28
N ALA A 127 -1.85 -29.82 -19.30
CA ALA A 127 -1.78 -31.09 -18.55
C ALA A 127 -1.97 -30.86 -17.05
N ARG A 128 -1.40 -29.79 -16.48
CA ARG A 128 -1.56 -29.42 -15.06
C ARG A 128 -2.97 -28.92 -14.75
N VAL A 129 -3.61 -28.19 -15.67
CA VAL A 129 -5.01 -27.75 -15.53
C VAL A 129 -5.96 -28.95 -15.52
N ASN A 130 -5.68 -29.97 -16.33
CA ASN A 130 -6.48 -31.19 -16.42
C ASN A 130 -6.24 -32.19 -15.28
N ASP A 131 -5.20 -32.00 -14.47
CA ASP A 131 -4.97 -32.80 -13.28
C ASP A 131 -6.14 -32.63 -12.29
N ALA A 132 -6.64 -33.74 -11.77
CA ALA A 132 -7.71 -33.79 -10.78
C ALA A 132 -7.27 -33.24 -9.41
N ALA A 133 -5.96 -33.24 -9.11
CA ALA A 133 -5.42 -32.68 -7.87
C ALA A 133 -5.38 -31.15 -7.88
N THR A 134 -5.43 -30.50 -9.05
CA THR A 134 -5.34 -29.05 -9.17
C THR A 134 -6.66 -28.39 -8.79
N LYS A 135 -6.62 -27.50 -7.79
CA LYS A 135 -7.83 -26.82 -7.31
C LYS A 135 -8.28 -25.69 -8.24
N PRO A 136 -9.58 -25.34 -8.28
CA PRO A 136 -10.12 -24.27 -9.14
C PRO A 136 -9.33 -22.95 -9.15
N PRO A 137 -8.89 -22.37 -8.00
CA PRO A 137 -8.10 -21.13 -8.01
C PRO A 137 -6.73 -21.29 -8.69
N GLN A 138 -6.10 -22.47 -8.53
CA GLN A 138 -4.85 -22.79 -9.20
C GLN A 138 -5.05 -22.96 -10.72
N LYS A 139 -6.17 -23.59 -11.13
CA LYS A 139 -6.54 -23.71 -12.55
C LYS A 139 -6.70 -22.33 -13.19
N VAL A 140 -7.37 -21.39 -12.52
CA VAL A 140 -7.53 -20.01 -13.02
C VAL A 140 -6.18 -19.32 -13.19
N GLY A 141 -5.27 -19.45 -12.20
CA GLY A 141 -3.91 -18.93 -12.29
C GLY A 141 -3.16 -19.47 -13.50
N LEU A 142 -3.18 -20.79 -13.68
CA LEU A 142 -2.54 -21.47 -14.83
C LEU A 142 -3.16 -21.03 -16.16
N LEU A 143 -4.48 -20.96 -16.26
CA LEU A 143 -5.19 -20.54 -17.48
C LEU A 143 -4.86 -19.09 -17.87
N ARG A 144 -4.72 -18.20 -16.89
CA ARG A 144 -4.26 -16.83 -17.13
C ARG A 144 -2.81 -16.82 -17.65
N ASP A 145 -1.94 -17.60 -17.03
CA ASP A 145 -0.53 -17.67 -17.45
C ASP A 145 -0.37 -18.33 -18.83
N MET A 146 -1.27 -19.25 -19.21
CA MET A 146 -1.33 -19.84 -20.54
C MET A 146 -1.78 -18.84 -21.62
N ALA A 147 -2.60 -17.84 -21.27
CA ALA A 147 -3.10 -16.85 -22.23
C ALA A 147 -2.09 -15.71 -22.51
N LYS A 148 -1.26 -15.35 -21.52
CA LYS A 148 -0.30 -14.23 -21.61
C LYS A 148 0.64 -14.31 -22.82
N PRO A 149 1.27 -15.44 -23.17
CA PRO A 149 2.17 -15.51 -24.32
C PRO A 149 1.49 -15.19 -25.66
N PHE A 150 0.17 -15.40 -25.77
CA PHE A 150 -0.58 -15.13 -26.99
C PHE A 150 -1.06 -13.68 -27.06
N LEU A 151 -1.59 -13.15 -25.95
CA LEU A 151 -2.25 -11.84 -25.90
C LEU A 151 -1.36 -10.69 -25.39
N GLY A 152 -0.18 -11.02 -24.86
CA GLY A 152 0.75 -10.09 -24.24
C GLY A 152 0.61 -10.02 -22.71
N ASP A 153 1.69 -9.56 -22.06
CA ASP A 153 1.79 -9.50 -20.59
C ASP A 153 0.81 -8.49 -19.95
N ASP A 154 0.43 -7.44 -20.69
CA ASP A 154 -0.49 -6.41 -20.24
C ASP A 154 -1.97 -6.82 -20.38
N PHE A 155 -2.26 -7.95 -21.04
CA PHE A 155 -3.62 -8.39 -21.26
C PHE A 155 -4.18 -9.05 -20.00
N VAL A 156 -5.21 -8.44 -19.41
CA VAL A 156 -5.87 -8.98 -18.21
C VAL A 156 -7.05 -9.86 -18.61
N VAL A 157 -6.91 -11.16 -18.39
CA VAL A 157 -7.98 -12.13 -18.60
C VAL A 157 -9.01 -12.02 -17.48
N LEU A 158 -10.26 -11.72 -17.83
CA LEU A 158 -11.40 -11.66 -16.92
C LEU A 158 -12.17 -12.99 -16.93
N PRO A 159 -12.13 -13.78 -15.84
CA PRO A 159 -12.95 -14.98 -15.71
C PRO A 159 -14.41 -14.61 -15.43
N ARG A 160 -15.33 -15.49 -15.82
CA ARG A 160 -16.73 -15.38 -15.42
C ARG A 160 -16.95 -15.98 -14.04
N PHE A 161 -17.79 -15.35 -13.23
CA PHE A 161 -18.21 -15.86 -11.94
C PHE A 161 -19.71 -15.65 -11.74
N SER A 162 -20.29 -16.40 -10.81
CA SER A 162 -21.67 -16.21 -10.38
C SER A 162 -21.71 -15.77 -8.93
N PHE A 163 -22.61 -14.86 -8.58
CA PHE A 163 -22.73 -14.42 -7.19
C PHE A 163 -23.14 -15.56 -6.25
N THR A 164 -22.56 -15.58 -5.06
CA THR A 164 -22.89 -16.57 -4.01
C THR A 164 -24.11 -16.12 -3.18
N ASN A 165 -24.33 -14.80 -3.06
CA ASN A 165 -25.46 -14.16 -2.37
C ASN A 165 -26.44 -13.48 -3.36
N LEU A 166 -26.87 -14.21 -4.39
CA LEU A 166 -27.65 -13.64 -5.49
C LEU A 166 -28.93 -12.91 -5.05
N SER A 167 -29.71 -13.46 -4.11
CA SER A 167 -30.96 -12.85 -3.65
C SER A 167 -30.73 -11.47 -3.00
N GLU A 168 -29.64 -11.34 -2.25
CA GLU A 168 -29.25 -10.08 -1.61
C GLU A 168 -28.78 -9.05 -2.63
N ILE A 169 -27.95 -9.46 -3.60
CA ILE A 169 -27.47 -8.56 -4.65
C ILE A 169 -28.63 -8.08 -5.53
N VAL A 170 -29.59 -8.95 -5.86
CA VAL A 170 -30.79 -8.54 -6.62
C VAL A 170 -31.61 -7.51 -5.84
N ALA A 171 -31.77 -7.68 -4.52
CA ALA A 171 -32.46 -6.72 -3.69
C ALA A 171 -31.69 -5.37 -3.60
N ALA A 172 -30.39 -5.43 -3.32
CA ALA A 172 -29.53 -4.24 -3.26
C ALA A 172 -29.47 -3.49 -4.59
N PHE A 173 -29.42 -4.20 -5.70
CA PHE A 173 -29.44 -3.61 -7.04
C PHE A 173 -30.80 -2.99 -7.36
N GLY A 174 -31.90 -3.64 -6.98
CA GLY A 174 -33.26 -3.15 -7.22
C GLY A 174 -33.56 -1.84 -6.48
N ASP A 175 -33.09 -1.72 -5.25
CA ASP A 175 -33.34 -0.54 -4.40
C ASP A 175 -32.17 0.45 -4.35
N ARG A 176 -31.14 0.31 -5.18
CA ARG A 176 -29.90 1.11 -5.13
C ARG A 176 -30.12 2.63 -5.11
N ASP A 177 -31.19 3.11 -5.76
CA ASP A 177 -31.53 4.53 -5.81
C ASP A 177 -31.88 5.11 -4.43
N GLN A 178 -32.26 4.25 -3.47
CA GLN A 178 -32.49 4.66 -2.08
C GLN A 178 -31.25 5.27 -1.44
N LEU A 179 -30.07 4.76 -1.80
CA LEU A 179 -28.80 5.06 -1.15
C LEU A 179 -28.39 6.54 -1.32
N LEU A 180 -28.92 7.20 -2.36
CA LEU A 180 -28.63 8.61 -2.68
C LEU A 180 -29.78 9.56 -2.30
N LYS A 181 -30.88 9.06 -1.72
CA LYS A 181 -32.03 9.90 -1.41
C LYS A 181 -31.71 11.02 -0.42
N TYR A 182 -30.94 10.73 0.63
CA TYR A 182 -30.59 11.72 1.65
C TYR A 182 -29.65 12.80 1.11
N ILE A 183 -28.57 12.44 0.42
CA ILE A 183 -27.64 13.44 -0.12
C ILE A 183 -28.33 14.37 -1.14
N GLY A 184 -29.33 13.87 -1.87
CA GLY A 184 -30.19 14.68 -2.73
C GLY A 184 -31.01 15.75 -1.98
N THR A 185 -31.34 15.54 -0.69
CA THR A 185 -32.01 16.57 0.13
C THR A 185 -31.05 17.63 0.65
N GLN A 186 -29.74 17.36 0.66
CA GLN A 186 -28.70 18.33 1.04
C GLN A 186 -28.33 19.30 -0.09
N GLY A 187 -29.01 19.22 -1.24
CA GLY A 187 -28.80 20.13 -2.38
C GLY A 187 -27.62 19.77 -3.27
N VAL A 188 -27.07 18.55 -3.15
CA VAL A 188 -26.02 18.04 -4.03
C VAL A 188 -26.66 17.46 -5.31
N PRO A 189 -26.47 18.09 -6.49
CA PRO A 189 -27.18 17.70 -7.71
C PRO A 189 -26.63 16.42 -8.35
N LEU A 190 -25.31 16.16 -8.23
CA LEU A 190 -24.61 15.03 -8.87
C LEU A 190 -23.69 14.34 -7.85
N PRO A 191 -24.24 13.64 -6.84
CA PRO A 191 -23.47 13.12 -5.72
C PRO A 191 -22.38 12.11 -6.15
N ILE A 192 -22.63 11.32 -7.20
CA ILE A 192 -21.67 10.33 -7.69
C ILE A 192 -20.50 10.98 -8.42
N ASP A 193 -20.74 11.97 -9.28
CA ASP A 193 -19.66 12.64 -10.00
C ASP A 193 -18.83 13.51 -9.03
N GLU A 194 -19.46 14.15 -8.04
CA GLU A 194 -18.75 14.87 -6.98
C GLU A 194 -17.86 13.93 -6.16
N TRP A 195 -18.38 12.77 -5.75
CA TRP A 195 -17.61 11.76 -5.04
C TRP A 195 -16.44 11.23 -5.89
N LEU A 196 -16.69 10.88 -7.16
CA LEU A 196 -15.66 10.39 -8.09
C LEU A 196 -14.54 11.41 -8.28
N HIS A 197 -14.89 12.69 -8.48
CA HIS A 197 -13.90 13.75 -8.60
C HIS A 197 -13.12 13.95 -7.30
N GLY A 198 -13.79 13.92 -6.14
CA GLY A 198 -13.14 14.03 -4.83
C GLY A 198 -12.09 12.94 -4.61
N VAL A 199 -12.46 11.67 -4.82
CA VAL A 199 -11.55 10.54 -4.64
C VAL A 199 -10.42 10.55 -5.68
N SER A 200 -10.68 11.02 -6.90
CA SER A 200 -9.67 11.15 -7.96
C SER A 200 -8.54 12.13 -7.59
N LEU A 201 -8.76 13.08 -6.68
CA LEU A 201 -7.71 14.00 -6.24
C LEU A 201 -6.74 13.37 -5.24
N VAL A 202 -7.17 12.34 -4.52
CA VAL A 202 -6.40 11.71 -3.43
C VAL A 202 -5.89 10.32 -3.77
N ARG A 203 -6.49 9.63 -4.74
CA ARG A 203 -6.08 8.28 -5.16
C ARG A 203 -5.69 8.24 -6.64
N GLN A 204 -4.45 7.86 -6.90
CA GLN A 204 -3.89 7.83 -8.25
C GLN A 204 -4.65 6.88 -9.20
N THR A 205 -5.08 5.71 -8.74
CA THR A 205 -5.84 4.77 -9.59
C THR A 205 -7.19 5.35 -10.02
N MET A 206 -7.86 6.04 -9.09
CA MET A 206 -9.12 6.74 -9.36
C MET A 206 -8.90 7.95 -10.28
N HIS A 207 -7.79 8.68 -10.12
CA HIS A 207 -7.37 9.71 -11.07
C HIS A 207 -7.23 9.14 -12.49
N THR A 208 -6.53 8.01 -12.65
CA THR A 208 -6.37 7.34 -13.95
C THR A 208 -7.72 6.88 -14.51
N PHE A 209 -8.62 6.36 -13.67
CA PHE A 209 -9.99 6.02 -14.09
C PHE A 209 -10.76 7.24 -14.61
N GLY A 210 -10.72 8.37 -13.88
CA GLY A 210 -11.32 9.64 -14.32
C GLY A 210 -10.76 10.14 -15.66
N LEU A 211 -9.44 10.04 -15.86
CA LEU A 211 -8.80 10.36 -17.14
C LEU A 211 -9.25 9.45 -18.28
N VAL A 212 -9.39 8.15 -18.04
CA VAL A 212 -9.88 7.20 -19.05
C VAL A 212 -11.31 7.57 -19.45
N ARG A 213 -12.19 7.83 -18.47
CA ARG A 213 -13.59 8.25 -18.73
C ARG A 213 -13.62 9.52 -19.59
N MET A 214 -12.93 10.58 -19.15
CA MET A 214 -12.86 11.86 -19.86
C MET A 214 -12.28 11.73 -21.28
N LEU A 215 -11.14 11.05 -21.45
CA LEU A 215 -10.50 10.91 -22.75
C LEU A 215 -11.34 10.05 -23.72
N SER A 216 -12.03 9.03 -23.20
CA SER A 216 -12.85 8.13 -24.01
C SER A 216 -14.07 8.82 -24.62
N GLU A 217 -14.64 9.82 -23.94
CA GLU A 217 -15.78 10.60 -24.44
C GLU A 217 -15.43 11.33 -25.74
N THR A 218 -14.16 11.74 -25.90
CA THR A 218 -13.65 12.35 -27.15
C THR A 218 -13.72 11.38 -28.33
N PHE A 219 -13.68 10.07 -28.08
CA PHE A 219 -13.81 9.02 -29.09
C PHE A 219 -15.26 8.51 -29.23
N GLY A 220 -16.23 9.17 -28.60
CA GLY A 220 -17.64 8.78 -28.64
C GLY A 220 -17.98 7.55 -27.79
N ALA A 221 -17.07 7.12 -26.91
CA ALA A 221 -17.37 6.07 -25.95
C ALA A 221 -18.44 6.57 -24.97
N LYS A 222 -19.47 5.75 -24.75
CA LYS A 222 -20.49 5.99 -23.73
C LYS A 222 -20.15 5.14 -22.53
N PHE A 223 -19.54 5.75 -21.51
CA PHE A 223 -19.44 5.10 -20.21
C PHE A 223 -20.85 4.90 -19.65
N GLY A 224 -21.12 3.71 -19.11
CA GLY A 224 -22.37 3.46 -18.38
C GLY A 224 -22.41 4.27 -17.08
N ASP A 225 -23.61 4.60 -16.63
CA ASP A 225 -23.81 5.34 -15.39
C ASP A 225 -23.31 4.53 -14.19
N CYS A 226 -22.48 5.17 -13.36
CA CYS A 226 -21.97 4.55 -12.15
C CYS A 226 -23.00 4.69 -11.02
N HIS A 227 -23.35 3.58 -10.39
CA HIS A 227 -24.33 3.54 -9.32
C HIS A 227 -23.73 2.94 -8.05
N PRO A 228 -24.10 3.46 -6.86
CA PRO A 228 -23.67 2.87 -5.61
C PRO A 228 -24.44 1.58 -5.37
N ILE A 229 -23.79 0.62 -4.72
CA ILE A 229 -24.42 -0.55 -4.13
C ILE A 229 -23.79 -0.78 -2.76
N GLN A 230 -24.60 -1.21 -1.81
CA GLN A 230 -24.17 -1.42 -0.43
C GLN A 230 -24.60 -2.78 0.05
N LEU A 231 -23.66 -3.51 0.67
CA LEU A 231 -23.88 -4.84 1.23
C LEU A 231 -23.45 -4.85 2.71
N PRO A 232 -24.21 -5.51 3.60
CA PRO A 232 -25.45 -6.25 3.33
C PRO A 232 -26.63 -5.35 2.97
N TYR A 233 -27.61 -5.88 2.24
CA TYR A 233 -28.81 -5.13 1.85
C TYR A 233 -29.64 -4.75 3.09
N ARG A 234 -30.00 -3.47 3.17
CA ARG A 234 -30.88 -2.90 4.19
C ARG A 234 -31.91 -2.00 3.51
N SER A 235 -33.14 -2.01 4.01
CA SER A 235 -34.19 -1.11 3.52
C SER A 235 -34.04 0.27 4.14
N ASN A 236 -34.30 1.30 3.34
CA ASN A 236 -34.11 2.72 3.68
C ASN A 236 -32.69 3.07 4.13
N ASP A 237 -31.69 2.41 3.53
CA ASP A 237 -30.28 2.68 3.84
C ASP A 237 -29.75 3.91 3.10
N THR A 238 -28.65 4.48 3.60
CA THR A 238 -27.92 5.58 2.95
C THR A 238 -26.54 5.10 2.55
N TRP A 239 -26.05 5.54 1.39
CA TRP A 239 -24.70 5.19 0.97
C TRP A 239 -23.67 5.76 1.94
N LEU A 240 -22.82 4.90 2.49
CA LEU A 240 -21.76 5.33 3.42
C LEU A 240 -20.61 6.07 2.73
N GLY A 241 -20.62 6.15 1.39
CA GLY A 241 -19.63 6.92 0.62
C GLY A 241 -19.88 8.43 0.57
N VAL A 242 -21.04 8.91 1.02
CA VAL A 242 -21.42 10.32 1.03
C VAL A 242 -21.96 10.72 2.40
N GLU A 243 -22.31 12.00 2.56
CA GLU A 243 -22.97 12.46 3.79
C GLU A 243 -24.29 11.69 4.02
N PHE A 244 -24.48 11.24 5.26
CA PHE A 244 -25.63 10.46 5.71
C PHE A 244 -26.34 11.11 6.91
N PRO A 245 -27.62 10.78 7.18
CA PRO A 245 -28.39 11.41 8.25
C PRO A 245 -27.73 11.28 9.62
N GLU A 246 -27.88 12.31 10.46
CA GLU A 246 -27.48 12.21 11.87
C GLU A 246 -28.26 11.08 12.56
N GLY A 247 -27.56 10.25 13.35
CA GLY A 247 -28.15 9.11 14.05
C GLY A 247 -28.23 7.83 13.22
N THR A 248 -27.69 7.82 12.00
CA THR A 248 -27.52 6.59 11.21
C THR A 248 -26.69 5.58 12.00
N THR A 249 -27.30 4.43 12.31
CA THR A 249 -26.62 3.35 13.03
C THR A 249 -25.80 2.54 12.03
N ILE A 250 -24.48 2.72 12.07
CA ILE A 250 -23.55 1.94 11.26
C ILE A 250 -23.35 0.59 11.96
N VAL A 251 -24.03 -0.43 11.47
CA VAL A 251 -23.83 -1.82 11.91
C VAL A 251 -22.60 -2.39 11.18
N HIS A 252 -21.90 -3.36 11.80
CA HIS A 252 -20.65 -4.01 11.37
C HIS A 252 -20.41 -4.14 9.86
N ASP A 253 -19.12 -4.20 9.49
CA ASP A 253 -18.54 -4.39 8.15
C ASP A 253 -19.52 -4.24 6.97
N THR A 254 -19.63 -3.01 6.48
CA THR A 254 -20.44 -2.69 5.31
C THR A 254 -19.51 -2.53 4.11
N ILE A 255 -19.79 -3.24 3.02
CA ILE A 255 -19.12 -3.04 1.74
C ILE A 255 -19.92 -1.99 0.96
N ALA A 256 -19.37 -0.78 0.86
CA ALA A 256 -19.91 0.29 0.04
C ALA A 256 -19.12 0.33 -1.28
N MET A 257 -19.79 0.06 -2.40
CA MET A 257 -19.16 -0.01 -3.73
C MET A 257 -19.80 0.97 -4.69
N LEU A 258 -19.01 1.42 -5.67
CA LEU A 258 -19.52 2.10 -6.85
C LEU A 258 -19.32 1.19 -8.07
N GLN A 259 -20.38 0.93 -8.82
CA GLN A 259 -20.37 0.06 -9.99
C GLN A 259 -20.70 0.84 -11.26
N CYS A 260 -19.79 0.83 -12.23
CA CYS A 260 -20.03 1.37 -13.55
C CYS A 260 -20.41 0.21 -14.49
N LEU A 261 -21.70 0.06 -14.77
CA LEU A 261 -22.29 -1.13 -15.40
C LEU A 261 -22.73 -0.84 -16.84
N PRO A 262 -22.71 -1.84 -17.75
CA PRO A 262 -23.31 -1.71 -19.06
C PRO A 262 -24.85 -1.62 -18.97
N GLN A 263 -25.49 -1.00 -19.97
CA GLN A 263 -26.96 -0.79 -19.99
C GLN A 263 -27.78 -2.09 -19.88
N SER A 264 -27.23 -3.22 -20.33
CA SER A 264 -27.90 -4.54 -20.31
C SER A 264 -27.49 -5.43 -19.12
N PHE A 265 -26.98 -4.83 -18.04
CA PHE A 265 -26.55 -5.59 -16.87
C PHE A 265 -27.73 -6.30 -16.19
N THR A 266 -27.55 -7.59 -15.90
CA THR A 266 -28.53 -8.40 -15.15
C THR A 266 -27.81 -9.15 -14.02
N PRO A 267 -28.17 -8.93 -12.74
CA PRO A 267 -27.46 -9.56 -11.62
C PRO A 267 -27.53 -11.09 -11.62
N ALA A 268 -28.59 -11.67 -12.18
CA ALA A 268 -28.81 -13.12 -12.23
C ALA A 268 -27.92 -13.86 -13.25
N GLY A 269 -27.24 -13.15 -14.14
CA GLY A 269 -26.33 -13.74 -15.12
C GLY A 269 -24.95 -14.05 -14.55
N ALA A 270 -24.11 -14.67 -15.39
CA ALA A 270 -22.68 -14.76 -15.14
C ALA A 270 -22.03 -13.38 -15.31
N GLN A 271 -21.15 -13.01 -14.38
CA GLN A 271 -20.53 -11.71 -14.29
C GLN A 271 -19.03 -11.78 -14.56
N CYS A 272 -18.48 -10.69 -15.08
CA CYS A 272 -17.04 -10.47 -15.15
C CYS A 272 -16.79 -8.96 -15.09
N GLY A 273 -15.65 -8.55 -14.54
CA GLY A 273 -15.32 -7.14 -14.44
C GLY A 273 -14.01 -6.89 -13.73
N PHE A 274 -13.64 -5.61 -13.69
CA PHE A 274 -12.44 -5.13 -13.02
C PHE A 274 -12.80 -4.58 -11.64
N LEU A 275 -11.99 -4.93 -10.65
CA LEU A 275 -11.84 -4.12 -9.45
C LEU A 275 -10.74 -3.09 -9.71
N ILE A 276 -11.13 -1.83 -9.73
CA ILE A 276 -10.22 -0.71 -10.02
C ILE A 276 -9.43 -0.33 -8.78
N GLU A 277 -10.09 -0.17 -7.64
CA GLU A 277 -9.49 0.29 -6.39
C GLU A 277 -10.33 -0.24 -5.22
N GLU A 278 -9.67 -0.58 -4.11
CA GLU A 278 -10.32 -0.99 -2.87
C GLU A 278 -9.58 -0.38 -1.67
N TRP A 279 -10.33 -0.02 -0.63
CA TRP A 279 -9.74 0.42 0.64
C TRP A 279 -10.69 0.17 1.80
N THR A 280 -10.11 -0.01 2.99
CA THR A 280 -10.85 -0.03 4.25
C THR A 280 -10.93 1.39 4.79
N GLU A 281 -12.12 1.80 5.18
CA GLU A 281 -12.37 3.06 5.86
C GLU A 281 -12.94 2.80 7.25
N THR A 282 -12.41 3.50 8.25
CA THR A 282 -12.91 3.45 9.62
C THR A 282 -13.77 4.69 9.85
N LEU A 283 -15.07 4.49 10.00
CA LEU A 283 -15.98 5.57 10.36
C LEU A 283 -15.81 5.88 11.86
N PRO A 284 -15.52 7.14 12.23
CA PRO A 284 -15.31 7.51 13.62
C PRO A 284 -16.59 7.31 14.43
N GLN A 285 -16.48 6.82 15.66
CA GLN A 285 -17.66 6.73 16.53
C GLN A 285 -18.08 8.11 17.02
N LYS A 286 -19.39 8.25 17.31
CA LYS A 286 -19.95 9.50 17.86
C LYS A 286 -19.31 9.86 19.21
N GLU A 287 -18.94 8.85 19.99
CA GLU A 287 -18.26 8.99 21.26
C GLU A 287 -17.04 8.08 21.26
N GLU A 288 -15.87 8.66 21.45
CA GLU A 288 -14.61 7.94 21.58
C GLU A 288 -14.07 8.19 22.99
N VAL A 289 -13.66 7.12 23.68
CA VAL A 289 -12.99 7.26 24.98
C VAL A 289 -11.54 7.66 24.70
N THR A 290 -11.28 8.97 24.59
CA THR A 290 -9.92 9.48 24.41
C THR A 290 -9.18 9.47 25.74
N GLY A 291 -8.04 8.79 25.81
CA GLY A 291 -7.11 8.88 26.92
C GLY A 291 -6.06 9.96 26.64
N ILE A 292 -5.96 10.98 27.49
CA ILE A 292 -4.81 11.89 27.48
C ILE A 292 -3.72 11.23 28.33
N THR A 293 -2.67 10.74 27.68
CA THR A 293 -1.43 10.38 28.38
C THR A 293 -0.44 11.52 28.19
N PHE A 294 0.06 12.07 29.28
CA PHE A 294 1.24 12.93 29.25
C PHE A 294 2.39 12.13 29.81
N ASN A 295 3.55 12.22 29.17
CA ASN A 295 4.77 11.63 29.70
C ASN A 295 5.19 12.45 30.93
N TYR A 296 4.70 12.05 32.11
CA TYR A 296 5.16 12.59 33.38
C TYR A 296 6.41 11.82 33.79
N ASP A 297 7.57 12.38 33.44
CA ASP A 297 8.86 11.90 33.91
C ASP A 297 8.99 12.23 35.41
N THR A 298 8.43 11.38 36.27
CA THR A 298 8.72 11.46 37.70
C THR A 298 10.22 11.31 37.90
N PRO A 299 10.92 12.23 38.59
CA PRO A 299 12.34 12.10 38.79
C PRO A 299 12.65 10.78 39.52
N ASN A 300 13.40 9.88 38.87
CA ASN A 300 13.86 8.58 39.40
C ASN A 300 14.91 8.71 40.53
N SER A 301 14.91 9.82 41.27
CA SER A 301 15.86 10.10 42.36
C SER A 301 15.24 11.00 43.43
N THR A 302 14.17 10.54 44.06
CA THR A 302 13.87 10.98 45.43
C THR A 302 14.73 10.15 46.39
N ALA A 303 15.69 10.76 47.07
CA ALA A 303 16.38 10.10 48.17
C ALA A 303 15.36 9.78 49.27
N ALA A 304 15.09 8.50 49.50
CA ALA A 304 14.18 8.05 50.54
C ALA A 304 14.79 8.41 51.92
N ASN A 305 14.28 9.50 52.51
CA ASN A 305 14.60 10.03 53.84
C ASN A 305 15.98 10.69 53.98
N ALA A 306 16.05 12.03 53.90
CA ALA A 306 17.20 12.79 54.36
C ALA A 306 17.07 13.09 55.87
N VAL A 307 18.06 12.68 56.67
CA VAL A 307 18.14 13.00 58.11
C VAL A 307 19.23 14.04 58.31
N LEU A 308 18.89 15.16 58.96
CA LEU A 308 19.88 16.13 59.42
C LEU A 308 20.43 15.70 60.78
N LEU A 309 21.68 15.23 60.81
CA LEU A 309 22.41 14.99 62.05
C LEU A 309 23.18 16.26 62.42
N ALA A 310 22.64 17.03 63.37
CA ALA A 310 23.36 18.17 63.93
C ALA A 310 24.41 17.70 64.94
N VAL A 311 25.64 18.22 64.83
CA VAL A 311 26.73 18.00 65.78
C VAL A 311 27.16 19.37 66.33
N THR A 312 27.40 19.47 67.64
CA THR A 312 27.85 20.73 68.23
C THR A 312 29.30 21.03 67.80
N PRO A 313 29.63 22.27 67.40
CA PRO A 313 31.00 22.62 67.01
C PRO A 313 31.97 22.65 68.20
N VAL A 314 31.46 22.75 69.43
CA VAL A 314 32.25 22.74 70.67
C VAL A 314 31.60 21.81 71.69
N GLU A 315 32.39 20.89 72.25
CA GLU A 315 31.95 19.95 73.28
C GLU A 315 31.92 20.62 74.65
N THR A 316 30.76 21.15 75.04
CA THR A 316 30.54 21.81 76.35
C THR A 316 29.56 21.04 77.25
N GLY A 317 29.16 19.83 76.84
CA GLY A 317 28.21 18.96 77.55
C GLY A 317 26.74 19.39 77.46
N HIS A 318 26.44 20.53 76.84
CA HIS A 318 25.09 21.05 76.65
C HIS A 318 24.98 21.73 75.28
N TRP A 319 23.78 21.79 74.71
CA TRP A 319 23.55 22.47 73.43
C TRP A 319 23.41 23.98 73.61
N SER A 320 24.09 24.74 72.77
CA SER A 320 23.78 26.17 72.57
C SER A 320 22.69 26.30 71.52
N TRP A 321 21.65 27.08 71.82
CA TRP A 321 20.54 27.32 70.90
C TRP A 321 21.02 27.97 69.59
N ASP A 322 21.90 28.97 69.69
CA ASP A 322 22.41 29.69 68.53
C ASP A 322 23.23 28.77 67.61
N ASN A 323 23.97 27.81 68.18
CA ASN A 323 24.72 26.83 67.39
C ASN A 323 23.79 25.84 66.68
N LEU A 324 22.71 25.40 67.34
CA LEU A 324 21.76 24.48 66.73
C LEU A 324 21.00 25.13 65.57
N VAL A 325 20.53 26.37 65.77
CA VAL A 325 19.87 27.17 64.72
C VAL A 325 20.85 27.46 63.59
N GLY A 326 22.09 27.83 63.92
CA GLY A 326 23.17 28.05 62.95
C GLY A 326 23.42 26.82 62.08
N THR A 327 23.53 25.63 62.68
CA THR A 327 23.73 24.37 61.93
C THR A 327 22.58 24.06 60.98
N ALA A 328 21.33 24.32 61.39
CA ALA A 328 20.17 24.10 60.52
C ALA A 328 20.15 25.07 59.33
N LEU A 329 20.39 26.35 59.57
CA LEU A 329 20.42 27.37 58.52
C LEU A 329 21.59 27.18 57.56
N ASP A 330 22.80 26.93 58.07
CA ASP A 330 23.99 26.65 57.25
C ASP A 330 23.78 25.39 56.39
N THR A 331 23.16 24.34 56.93
CA THR A 331 22.87 23.14 56.15
C THR A 331 21.88 23.43 55.01
N PHE A 332 20.88 24.27 55.25
CA PHE A 332 19.93 24.67 54.20
C PHE A 332 20.58 25.56 53.14
N GLU A 333 21.46 26.48 53.53
CA GLU A 333 22.25 27.28 52.57
C GLU A 333 23.18 26.41 51.73
N ARG A 334 23.89 25.46 52.35
CA ARG A 334 24.72 24.47 51.64
C ARG A 334 23.90 23.58 50.71
N ALA A 335 22.69 23.20 51.11
CA ALA A 335 21.79 22.44 50.25
C ALA A 335 21.44 23.22 48.98
N LYS A 336 21.18 24.54 49.09
CA LYS A 336 20.96 25.40 47.92
C LYS A 336 22.21 25.53 47.05
N LEU A 337 23.40 25.66 47.66
CA LEU A 337 24.66 25.72 46.91
C LEU A 337 24.93 24.44 46.12
N ARG A 338 24.51 23.27 46.62
CA ARG A 338 24.62 21.99 45.89
C ARG A 338 23.72 21.89 44.65
N VAL A 339 22.74 22.77 44.49
CA VAL A 339 21.88 22.82 43.29
C VAL A 339 22.56 23.62 42.16
N VAL A 340 23.68 24.28 42.44
CA VAL A 340 24.45 25.01 41.43
C VAL A 340 25.31 24.01 40.65
N GLU A 341 24.88 23.71 39.42
CA GLU A 341 25.59 22.81 38.52
C GLU A 341 26.72 23.53 37.75
N PRO A 342 27.78 22.81 37.31
CA PRO A 342 28.89 23.40 36.56
C PRO A 342 28.47 24.19 35.33
N ASP A 343 27.46 23.71 34.59
CA ASP A 343 26.93 24.38 33.39
C ASP A 343 26.37 25.77 33.71
N MET A 344 25.82 25.97 34.92
CA MET A 344 25.32 27.28 35.36
C MET A 344 26.46 28.26 35.61
N ILE A 345 27.61 27.78 36.11
CA ILE A 345 28.79 28.60 36.37
C ILE A 345 29.51 28.96 35.06
N ASP A 346 29.48 28.10 34.04
CA ASP A 346 30.06 28.37 32.72
C ASP A 346 29.42 29.60 32.03
N THR A 347 28.14 29.86 32.29
CA THR A 347 27.45 31.06 31.80
C THR A 347 27.97 32.38 32.42
N LEU A 348 28.67 32.30 33.55
CA LEU A 348 29.24 33.45 34.24
C LEU A 348 30.70 33.66 33.79
N THR A 349 30.90 34.41 32.71
CA THR A 349 32.18 34.57 31.98
C THR A 349 33.40 34.93 32.85
N ARG A 350 33.21 35.56 34.02
CA ARG A 350 34.30 35.94 34.94
C ARG A 350 34.77 34.81 35.85
N VAL A 351 33.92 33.81 36.13
CA VAL A 351 34.22 32.70 37.04
C VAL A 351 34.30 31.35 36.32
N ALA A 352 33.85 31.26 35.07
CA ALA A 352 34.03 30.09 34.20
C ALA A 352 35.48 29.55 34.17
N PRO A 353 36.55 30.38 34.18
CA PRO A 353 37.92 29.85 34.25
C PRO A 353 38.25 29.07 35.54
N LEU A 354 37.46 29.23 36.61
CA LEU A 354 37.62 28.53 37.89
C LEU A 354 36.82 27.21 37.95
N LEU A 355 36.00 26.91 36.94
CA LEU A 355 35.21 25.68 36.86
C LEU A 355 36.05 24.40 37.03
N PRO A 356 37.26 24.29 36.44
CA PRO A 356 38.09 23.10 36.64
C PRO A 356 38.48 22.88 38.11
N ALA A 357 38.53 23.94 38.93
CA ALA A 357 38.88 23.83 40.36
C ALA A 357 37.79 23.15 41.20
N THR A 358 36.51 23.23 40.81
CA THR A 358 35.41 22.58 41.53
C THR A 358 35.39 21.06 41.30
N ILE A 359 35.92 20.59 40.17
CA ILE A 359 35.99 19.17 39.80
C ILE A 359 37.32 18.53 40.25
N ALA A 360 38.35 19.34 40.50
CA ALA A 360 39.68 18.87 40.89
C ALA A 360 39.68 18.05 42.19
N GLU A 361 38.83 18.36 43.18
CA GLU A 361 38.74 17.61 44.45
C GLU A 361 38.32 16.14 44.24
N PHE A 362 37.49 15.88 43.22
CA PHE A 362 37.00 14.53 42.90
C PHE A 362 37.97 13.74 42.00
N THR A 363 39.00 14.40 41.46
CA THR A 363 39.94 13.81 40.51
C THR A 363 41.17 13.25 41.24
N THR A 364 41.02 12.09 41.89
CA THR A 364 42.11 11.44 42.66
C THR A 364 42.83 10.31 41.90
N GLY A 365 42.40 9.96 40.69
CA GLY A 365 42.90 8.78 39.96
C GLY A 365 43.91 9.09 38.84
N LYS A 366 45.11 8.51 38.87
CA LYS A 366 46.27 8.82 37.99
C LYS A 366 46.13 8.46 36.49
N SER A 367 44.92 8.28 35.97
CA SER A 367 44.72 7.61 34.67
C SER A 367 44.36 8.52 33.48
N THR A 368 44.21 9.82 33.68
CA THR A 368 43.95 10.82 32.62
C THR A 368 44.79 12.10 32.85
N ILE A 369 44.78 13.05 31.90
CA ILE A 369 45.41 14.39 32.06
C ILE A 369 44.74 15.06 33.28
N ASN A 370 45.35 14.88 34.45
CA ASN A 370 44.72 15.16 35.75
C ASN A 370 45.00 16.57 36.26
N LEU A 371 44.00 17.17 36.90
CA LEU A 371 44.08 18.38 37.73
C LEU A 371 44.52 18.05 39.18
N ASP A 372 45.47 17.12 39.34
CA ASP A 372 45.98 16.71 40.65
C ASP A 372 46.93 17.79 41.21
N TYR A 373 46.42 18.62 42.12
CA TYR A 373 47.20 19.67 42.79
C TYR A 373 48.36 19.13 43.63
N ALA A 374 48.37 17.85 44.03
CA ALA A 374 49.48 17.25 44.76
C ALA A 374 50.78 17.22 43.93
N ARG A 375 50.69 17.13 42.59
CA ARG A 375 51.86 17.24 41.70
C ARG A 375 52.44 18.66 41.69
N ASN A 376 51.59 19.68 41.75
CA ASN A 376 52.03 21.08 41.77
C ASN A 376 52.67 21.45 43.11
N LEU A 377 52.14 20.92 44.23
CA LEU A 377 52.71 21.10 45.58
C LEU A 377 54.18 20.66 45.68
N ALA A 378 54.58 19.58 44.99
CA ALA A 378 55.99 19.15 44.97
C ALA A 378 56.91 20.20 44.31
N SER A 379 56.48 20.81 43.22
CA SER A 379 57.23 21.87 42.52
C SER A 379 57.29 23.19 43.29
N VAL A 380 56.18 23.59 43.92
CA VAL A 380 56.10 24.78 44.78
C VAL A 380 56.95 24.60 46.03
N ASN A 381 56.90 23.42 46.68
CA ASN A 381 57.73 23.13 47.84
C ASN A 381 59.22 23.11 47.49
N ALA A 382 59.60 22.57 46.33
CA ALA A 382 60.99 22.61 45.85
C ALA A 382 61.48 24.04 45.59
N ALA A 383 60.67 24.88 44.94
CA ALA A 383 61.00 26.29 44.71
C ALA A 383 61.06 27.12 46.01
N THR A 384 60.16 26.86 46.96
CA THR A 384 60.16 27.50 48.29
C THR A 384 61.39 27.06 49.11
N LEU A 385 61.84 25.81 48.96
CA LEU A 385 63.07 25.29 49.54
C LEU A 385 64.33 25.91 48.90
N GLU A 386 64.32 26.27 47.61
CA GLU A 386 65.41 27.00 46.98
C GLU A 386 65.45 28.49 47.38
N LEU A 387 64.28 29.13 47.50
CA LEU A 387 64.15 30.52 47.95
C LEU A 387 64.51 30.71 49.42
N SER A 388 64.34 29.68 50.26
CA SER A 388 64.79 29.69 51.66
C SER A 388 66.27 29.27 51.84
N ARG A 389 66.94 28.85 50.76
CA ARG A 389 68.37 28.52 50.71
C ARG A 389 69.25 29.61 50.07
N LYS A 390 68.65 30.73 49.66
CA LYS A 390 69.32 32.03 49.44
C LYS A 390 68.89 33.00 50.54
#